data_AF-A0A3R8Q642-F1
#
_entry.id   AF-A0A3R8Q642-F1
#
_cell.length_a   1.000
_cell.length_b   1.000
_cell.length_c   1.000
_cell.angle_alpha   90.00
_cell.angle_beta   90.00
_cell.angle_gamma   90.00
#
_symmetry.space_group_name_H-M   'P 1'
#
loop_
_entity.id
_entity.type
_entity.pdbx_description
1 polymer ?
#
loop_
_entity_poly.entity_id
_entity_poly.type
_entity_poly.pdbx_seq_one_letter_code
_entity_poly.pdbx_strand_id
1 'polypeptide(L)' 'MIALLHRLGVRSAYLQLASLGSVGLCIGLWIRAKTVDQDERGNAERRALFVGLWPTTLWLIGDTLRELE' A
#
# COMPACT_ATOMS: atom_id res chain seq x y z
N MET A 1 13.57 4.01 -14.78
CA MET A 1 12.95 4.16 -13.44
C MET A 1 13.16 2.92 -12.58
N ILE A 2 12.78 1.72 -13.02
CA ILE A 2 12.98 0.48 -12.25
C ILE A 2 14.46 0.10 -12.10
N ALA A 3 15.27 0.31 -13.14
CA ALA A 3 16.73 0.15 -13.05
C ALA A 3 17.41 1.12 -12.06
N LEU A 4 16.81 2.28 -11.76
CA LEU A 4 17.29 3.20 -10.72
C LEU A 4 16.91 2.67 -9.33
N LEU A 5 15.71 2.14 -9.15
CA LEU A 5 15.26 1.48 -7.91
C LEU A 5 16.16 0.28 -7.55
N HIS A 6 16.50 -0.55 -8.53
CA HIS A 6 17.44 -1.65 -8.35
C HIS A 6 18.84 -1.15 -7.96
N ARG A 7 19.36 -0.12 -8.65
CA ARG A 7 20.65 0.51 -8.31
C ARG A 7 20.67 1.17 -6.94
N LEU A 8 19.53 1.62 -6.43
CA LEU A 8 19.36 2.16 -5.07
C LEU A 8 19.23 1.05 -4.01
N GLY A 9 19.28 -0.22 -4.40
CA GLY A 9 19.21 -1.36 -3.48
C GLY A 9 17.82 -1.64 -2.94
N VAL A 10 16.77 -1.07 -3.54
CA VAL A 10 15.39 -1.46 -3.21
C VAL A 10 15.22 -2.91 -3.64
N ARG A 11 14.74 -3.75 -2.73
CA ARG A 11 14.47 -5.16 -2.99
C ARG A 11 13.00 -5.41 -3.28
N SER A 12 12.74 -6.38 -4.15
CA SER A 12 11.36 -6.81 -4.51
C SER A 12 10.53 -7.16 -3.26
N ALA A 13 11.17 -7.82 -2.29
CA ALA A 13 10.55 -8.22 -1.02
C ALA A 13 9.99 -7.04 -0.21
N TYR A 14 10.67 -5.88 -0.19
CA TYR A 14 10.16 -4.71 0.54
C TYR A 14 8.89 -4.15 -0.10
N LEU A 15 8.80 -4.16 -1.42
CA LEU A 15 7.62 -3.69 -2.14
C LEU A 15 6.43 -4.64 -2.00
N GLN A 16 6.68 -5.95 -1.99
CA GLN A 16 5.66 -6.96 -1.72
C GLN A 16 5.16 -6.88 -0.27
N LEU A 17 6.07 -6.68 0.70
CA LEU A 17 5.68 -6.43 2.09
C LEU A 17 4.90 -5.12 2.24
N ALA A 18 5.30 -4.05 1.55
CA ALA A 18 4.57 -2.78 1.56
C ALA A 18 3.17 -2.92 0.93
N SER A 19 3.04 -3.73 -0.13
CA SER A 19 1.75 -4.07 -0.74
C SER A 19 0.81 -4.74 0.25
N LEU A 20 1.27 -5.81 0.91
CA LEU A 20 0.50 -6.52 1.94
C LEU A 20 0.20 -5.62 3.14
N GLY A 21 1.18 -4.81 3.56
CA GLY A 21 1.02 -3.81 4.61
C GLY A 21 -0.05 -2.77 4.29
N SER A 22 -0.17 -2.36 3.02
CA SER A 22 -1.19 -1.43 2.56
C SER A 22 -2.60 -2.03 2.65
N VAL A 23 -2.75 -3.32 2.39
CA VAL A 23 -4.03 -4.05 2.62
C VAL A 23 -4.37 -4.03 4.11
N GLY A 24 -3.42 -4.41 4.97
CA GLY A 24 -3.62 -4.41 6.42
C GLY A 24 -3.97 -3.03 6.97
N LEU A 25 -3.27 -1.99 6.51
CA LEU A 25 -3.51 -0.60 6.91
C LEU A 25 -4.88 -0.11 6.43
N CYS A 26 -5.29 -0.44 5.21
CA CYS A 26 -6.63 -0.13 4.70
C CYS A 26 -7.71 -0.74 5.61
N ILE A 27 -7.60 -2.02 5.93
CA ILE A 27 -8.56 -2.73 6.81
C ILE A 27 -8.57 -2.09 8.20
N GLY A 28 -7.39 -1.83 8.79
CA GLY A 28 -7.29 -1.21 10.11
C GLY A 28 -7.90 0.20 10.16
N LEU A 29 -7.66 1.02 9.13
CA LEU A 29 -8.27 2.34 9.00
C LEU A 29 -9.78 2.26 8.78
N TRP A 30 -10.27 1.28 8.02
CA TRP A 30 -11.70 1.08 7.81
C TRP A 30 -12.41 0.67 9.09
N ILE A 31 -11.82 -0.23 9.89
CA ILE A 31 -12.32 -0.58 11.22
C ILE A 31 -12.34 0.64 12.13
N ARG A 32 -11.25 1.42 12.16
CA ARG A 32 -11.19 2.69 12.91
C ARG A 32 -12.24 3.69 12.45
N ALA A 33 -12.56 3.74 11.15
CA ALA A 33 -13.61 4.61 10.64
C ALA A 33 -15.00 4.28 11.19
N LYS A 34 -15.22 3.06 11.72
CA LYS A 34 -16.47 2.69 12.40
C LYS A 34 -16.56 3.23 13.83
N THR A 35 -15.45 3.70 14.40
CA THR A 35 -15.39 4.20 15.78
C THR A 35 -15.38 5.73 15.86
N VAL A 36 -15.40 6.44 14.74
CA VAL A 36 -15.48 7.91 14.69
C VAL A 36 -16.92 8.35 14.47
N ASP A 37 -17.21 9.61 14.83
CA ASP A 37 -18.53 10.19 14.64
C ASP A 37 -18.93 10.24 13.16
N GLN A 38 -20.25 10.25 12.90
CA GLN A 38 -20.81 10.13 11.56
C GLN A 38 -20.33 11.22 10.59
N ASP A 39 -20.09 12.44 11.11
CA ASP A 39 -19.57 13.57 10.32
C ASP A 39 -18.13 13.34 9.84
N GLU A 40 -17.32 12.63 10.64
CA GLU A 40 -15.92 12.34 10.32
C GLU A 40 -15.74 11.00 9.59
N ARG A 41 -16.70 10.08 9.73
CA ARG A 41 -16.66 8.73 9.18
C ARG A 41 -16.42 8.71 7.69
N GLY A 42 -17.09 9.57 6.92
CA GLY A 42 -16.91 9.63 5.47
C GLY A 42 -15.48 10.00 5.08
N ASN A 43 -14.84 10.92 5.81
CA ASN A 43 -13.43 11.27 5.59
C ASN A 43 -12.49 10.12 6.00
N ALA A 44 -12.78 9.43 7.10
CA ALA A 44 -11.99 8.28 7.54
C ALA A 44 -12.07 7.10 6.55
N GLU A 45 -13.27 6.79 6.03
CA GLU A 45 -13.48 5.75 5.02
C GLU A 45 -12.74 6.09 3.70
N ARG A 46 -12.73 7.35 3.25
CA ARG A 46 -11.94 7.77 2.07
C ARG A 46 -10.44 7.57 2.25
N ARG A 47 -9.90 7.82 3.45
CA ARG A 47 -8.47 7.59 3.75
C ARG A 47 -8.14 6.10 3.72
N ALA A 48 -9.01 5.26 4.28
CA ALA A 48 -8.86 3.81 4.21
C ALA A 48 -8.85 3.33 2.76
N LEU A 49 -9.82 3.75 1.95
CA LEU A 49 -9.90 3.40 0.53
C LEU A 49 -8.68 3.87 -0.25
N PHE A 50 -8.20 5.09 -0.02
CA PHE A 50 -7.00 5.61 -0.68
C PHE A 50 -5.79 4.69 -0.45
N VAL A 51 -5.56 4.25 0.79
CA VAL A 51 -4.50 3.29 1.12
C VAL A 51 -4.76 1.92 0.45
N GLY A 52 -6.02 1.50 0.37
CA GLY A 52 -6.42 0.27 -0.32
C GLY A 52 -6.17 0.22 -1.83
N LEU A 53 -5.84 1.34 -2.49
CA LEU A 53 -5.53 1.38 -3.92
C LEU A 53 -4.07 1.07 -4.25
N TRP A 54 -3.15 1.26 -3.30
CA TRP A 54 -1.72 1.04 -3.48
C TRP A 54 -1.22 -0.42 -3.55
N PRO A 55 -1.92 -1.45 -3.02
CA PRO A 55 -1.40 -2.82 -3.01
C PRO A 55 -0.99 -3.33 -4.41
N THR A 56 -1.85 -3.16 -5.42
CA THR A 56 -1.60 -3.68 -6.77
C THR A 56 -0.42 -2.98 -7.43
N THR A 57 -0.34 -1.65 -7.30
CA THR A 57 0.79 -0.87 -7.84
C THR A 57 2.11 -1.27 -7.18
N LEU A 58 2.14 -1.35 -5.84
CA LEU A 58 3.34 -1.75 -5.10
C LEU A 58 3.78 -3.17 -5.45
N TRP A 59 2.83 -4.09 -5.58
CA TRP A 59 3.12 -5.48 -5.95
C TRP A 59 3.73 -5.56 -7.35
N LEU A 60 3.13 -4.90 -8.34
CA LEU A 60 3.61 -4.93 -9.73
C LEU A 60 5.01 -4.30 -9.87
N ILE A 61 5.30 -3.21 -9.16
CA ILE A 61 6.67 -2.65 -9.15
C ILE A 61 7.65 -3.66 -8.54
N GLY A 62 7.26 -4.34 -7.46
CA GLY A 62 8.07 -5.38 -6.84
C GLY A 62 8.30 -6.58 -7.75
N ASP A 63 7.29 -6.97 -8.53
CA ASP A 63 7.38 -8.06 -9.50
C ASP A 63 8.37 -7.73 -10.62
N THR A 64 8.27 -6.54 -11.23
CA THR A 64 9.23 -6.10 -12.25
C THR A 64 10.65 -5.92 -11.69
N LEU A 65 10.79 -5.55 -10.42
CA LEU A 65 12.09 -5.44 -9.78
C LEU A 65 12.74 -6.80 -9.54
N ARG A 66 11.92 -7.82 -9.23
CA ARG A 66 12.36 -9.20 -9.06
C ARG A 66 12.92 -9.81 -10.34
N GLU A 67 12.45 -9.37 -11.52
CA GLU A 67 13.03 -9.79 -12.81
C GLU A 67 14.46 -9.26 -13.04
N LEU A 68 14.86 -8.22 -12.30
CA LEU A 68 16.18 -7.58 -12.41
C LEU A 68 17.15 -7.98 -11.29
N GLU A 69 16.65 -8.60 -10.21
CA GLU A 69 17.43 -9.19 -9.11
C GLU A 69 18.06 -10.53 -9.52
#